data_AF-A0A6J6QHB6-F1
#
_entry.id   AF-A0A6J6QHB6-F1
#
_cell.length_a   1.000
_cell.length_b   1.000
_cell.length_c   1.000
_cell.angle_alpha   90.00
_cell.angle_beta   90.00
_cell.angle_gamma   90.00
#
_symmetry.space_group_name_H-M   'P 1'
#
loop_
_entity.id
_entity.type
_entity.pdbx_description
1 polymer ?
#
loop_
_entity_poly.entity_id
_entity_poly.type
_entity_poly.pdbx_seq_one_letter_code
_entity_poly.pdbx_strand_id
1 'polypeptide(L)' 'MLLDARGIECSTGSACSAGVPQASHVLLAMGRAEAEARSSLRFSLGHSSTESDAEAVVAAIGPCVERARAATAR' A
#
# COMPACT_ATOMS: atom_id res chain seq x y z
N MET A 1 -6.04 7.46 0.56
CA MET A 1 -5.16 6.78 1.55
C MET A 1 -4.23 7.80 2.19
N LEU A 2 -3.52 7.46 3.29
CA LEU A 2 -2.60 8.41 3.95
C LEU A 2 -1.42 8.82 3.04
N LEU A 3 -1.01 7.96 2.12
CA LEU A 3 0.04 8.23 1.13
C LEU A 3 -0.45 9.19 0.02
N ASP A 4 -1.71 9.11 -0.41
CA ASP A 4 -2.28 10.05 -1.39
C ASP A 4 -2.22 11.50 -0.89
N ALA A 5 -2.46 11.72 0.41
CA ALA A 5 -2.34 13.04 1.03
C ALA A 5 -0.89 13.58 1.07
N ARG A 6 0.10 12.71 0.80
CA ARG A 6 1.53 13.03 0.65
C ARG A 6 1.95 13.09 -0.82
N GLY A 7 1.01 12.99 -1.76
CA GLY A 7 1.30 12.97 -3.19
C GLY A 7 1.90 11.65 -3.70
N ILE A 8 1.78 10.56 -2.94
CA ILE A 8 2.31 9.24 -3.31
C ILE A 8 1.15 8.31 -3.65
N GLU A 9 1.10 7.89 -4.91
CA GLU A 9 0.09 6.95 -5.39
C GLU A 9 0.57 5.50 -5.26
N CYS A 10 -0.29 4.62 -4.76
CA CYS A 10 -0.02 3.19 -4.68
C CYS A 10 -1.32 2.38 -4.79
N SER A 11 -1.21 1.11 -5.17
CA SER A 11 -2.34 0.18 -5.16
C SER A 11 -2.40 -0.62 -3.86
N THR A 12 -3.61 -1.04 -3.46
CA THR A 12 -3.83 -1.99 -2.36
C THR A 12 -4.54 -3.24 -2.90
N GLY A 13 -4.31 -4.39 -2.29
CA GLY A 13 -4.95 -5.66 -2.71
C GLY A 13 -4.56 -6.12 -4.13
N SER A 14 -5.45 -6.85 -4.81
CA SER A 14 -5.31 -7.11 -6.24
C SER A 14 -5.68 -5.83 -6.99
N ALA A 15 -4.74 -5.27 -7.73
CA ALA A 15 -4.74 -3.92 -8.30
C ALA A 15 -5.97 -3.40 -9.08
N CYS A 16 -7.02 -4.20 -9.27
CA CYS A 16 -8.21 -3.89 -10.05
C CYS A 16 -9.54 -4.08 -9.29
N SER A 17 -9.56 -4.14 -7.96
CA SER A 17 -10.82 -4.42 -7.25
C SER A 17 -11.77 -3.22 -7.26
N ALA A 18 -12.74 -3.28 -8.16
CA ALA A 18 -13.88 -2.38 -8.26
C ALA A 18 -14.65 -2.31 -6.92
N GLY A 19 -14.44 -1.25 -6.16
CA GLY A 19 -15.32 -0.80 -5.07
C GLY A 19 -15.38 -1.62 -3.78
N VAL A 20 -14.91 -2.88 -3.76
CA VAL A 20 -14.96 -3.74 -2.57
C VAL A 20 -13.54 -4.06 -2.08
N PRO A 21 -13.17 -3.70 -0.83
CA PRO A 21 -11.89 -4.08 -0.25
C PRO A 21 -11.87 -5.60 0.00
N GLN A 22 -11.17 -6.32 -0.86
CA GLN A 22 -10.95 -7.77 -0.74
C GLN A 22 -9.46 -8.06 -0.66
N ALA A 23 -9.11 -9.15 0.03
CA ALA A 23 -7.75 -9.68 0.03
C ALA A 23 -7.27 -9.97 -1.39
N SER A 24 -5.99 -9.72 -1.67
CA SER A 24 -5.40 -10.04 -2.97
C SER A 24 -5.44 -11.55 -3.22
N HIS A 25 -6.18 -11.99 -4.25
CA HIS A 25 -6.21 -13.42 -4.62
C HIS A 25 -4.81 -13.98 -4.95
N VAL A 26 -3.90 -13.13 -5.46
CA VAL A 26 -2.52 -13.52 -5.75
C VAL A 26 -1.74 -13.79 -4.47
N LEU A 27 -1.84 -12.91 -3.48
CA LEU A 27 -1.14 -13.11 -2.20
C LEU A 27 -1.69 -14.32 -1.43
N LEU A 28 -3.00 -14.55 -1.50
CA LEU A 28 -3.62 -15.75 -0.96
C LEU A 28 -3.09 -17.03 -1.65
N ALA A 29 -3.01 -17.02 -2.98
CA ALA A 29 -2.46 -18.14 -3.75
C ALA A 29 -0.96 -18.37 -3.45
N MET A 30 -0.22 -17.33 -3.05
CA MET A 30 1.16 -17.43 -2.57
C MET A 30 1.27 -17.94 -1.12
N GLY A 31 0.15 -18.27 -0.45
CA GLY A 31 0.12 -18.79 0.91
C GLY A 31 0.20 -17.73 2.00
N ARG A 32 -0.04 -16.45 1.69
CA ARG A 32 -0.14 -15.39 2.71
C ARG A 32 -1.45 -15.49 3.46
N ALA A 33 -1.42 -15.17 4.75
CA ALA A 33 -2.63 -15.10 5.54
C ALA A 33 -3.55 -13.98 5.04
N GLU A 34 -4.86 -14.10 5.22
CA GLU A 34 -5.81 -13.11 4.73
C GLU A 34 -5.54 -11.70 5.31
N ALA A 35 -5.16 -11.62 6.58
CA ALA A 35 -4.77 -10.37 7.22
C ALA A 35 -3.58 -9.70 6.51
N GLU A 36 -2.54 -10.47 6.16
CA GLU A 36 -1.38 -9.98 5.41
C GLU A 36 -1.77 -9.55 3.99
N ALA A 37 -2.59 -10.35 3.32
CA ALA A 37 -3.05 -10.09 1.95
C ALA A 37 -3.88 -8.80 1.85
N ARG A 38 -4.65 -8.46 2.89
CA ARG A 38 -5.42 -7.18 2.98
C ARG A 38 -4.56 -5.98 3.34
N SER A 39 -3.41 -6.18 3.98
CA SER A 39 -2.51 -5.11 4.42
C SER A 39 -1.35 -4.83 3.46
N SER A 40 -1.48 -5.25 2.20
CA SER A 40 -0.45 -5.07 1.18
C SER A 40 -0.54 -3.71 0.47
N LEU A 41 0.63 -3.13 0.22
CA LEU A 41 0.81 -1.94 -0.64
C LEU A 41 1.67 -2.35 -1.85
N ARG A 42 1.29 -1.91 -3.05
CA ARG A 42 2.07 -2.13 -4.27
C ARG A 42 2.46 -0.80 -4.90
N PHE A 43 3.76 -0.60 -5.05
CA PHE A 43 4.37 0.47 -5.80
C PHE A 43 4.89 -0.09 -7.12
N SER A 44 4.60 0.60 -8.22
CA SER A 44 5.11 0.26 -9.54
C SER A 44 5.92 1.45 -10.05
N LEU A 45 7.15 1.22 -10.48
CA LEU A 45 8.00 2.26 -11.05
C LEU A 45 7.84 2.30 -12.58
N GLY A 46 7.90 3.49 -13.15
CA GLY A 46 7.86 3.73 -14.59
C GLY A 46 9.18 4.32 -15.10
N HIS A 47 9.25 4.55 -16.41
CA HIS A 47 10.42 5.16 -17.06
C HIS A 47 10.73 6.58 -16.58
N SER A 48 9.75 7.28 -15.98
CA SER A 48 9.92 8.61 -15.39
C SER A 48 10.19 8.60 -13.89
N SER A 49 10.19 7.43 -13.25
CA SER A 49 10.49 7.34 -11.82
C SER A 49 11.96 7.66 -11.57
N THR A 50 12.22 8.39 -10.50
CA THR A 50 13.54 8.86 -10.08
C THR A 50 13.87 8.37 -8.68
N GLU A 51 15.15 8.48 -8.31
CA GLU A 51 15.60 8.19 -6.94
C GLU A 51 14.88 9.07 -5.91
N SER A 52 14.62 10.34 -6.24
CA SER A 52 13.86 11.25 -5.39
C SER A 52 12.44 10.77 -5.09
N ASP A 53 11.80 10.02 -6.00
CA ASP A 53 10.48 9.44 -5.74
C ASP A 53 10.57 8.34 -4.68
N ALA A 54 11.62 7.51 -4.74
CA ALA A 54 11.87 6.48 -3.74
C ALA A 54 12.19 7.09 -2.36
N GLU A 55 13.00 8.14 -2.32
CA GLU A 55 13.29 8.90 -1.09
C GLU A 55 12.02 9.48 -0.47
N ALA A 56 11.12 10.05 -1.29
CA ALA A 56 9.84 10.57 -0.84
C ALA A 56 8.96 9.47 -0.21
N VAL A 57 8.92 8.28 -0.82
CA VAL A 57 8.21 7.11 -0.28
C VAL A 57 8.79 6.69 1.08
N VAL A 58 10.12 6.56 1.18
CA VAL A 58 10.79 6.16 2.43
C VAL A 58 10.50 7.15 3.56
N ALA A 59 10.55 8.45 3.28
CA ALA A 59 10.25 9.49 4.26
C ALA A 59 8.78 9.47 4.70
N ALA A 60 7.85 9.16 3.80
CA ALA A 60 6.42 9.21 4.07
C ALA A 60 5.85 7.94 4.71
N ILE A 61 6.36 6.75 4.34
CA ILE A 61 5.71 5.47 4.65
C ILE A 61 5.67 5.15 6.15
N GLY A 62 6.77 5.40 6.87
CA GLY A 62 6.85 5.16 8.32
C GLY A 62 5.76 5.91 9.10
N PRO A 63 5.71 7.25 9.03
CA PRO A 63 4.66 8.04 9.68
C PRO A 63 3.23 7.66 9.27
N CYS A 64 3.02 7.26 8.00
CA CYS A 64 1.72 6.79 7.53
C CYS A 64 1.31 5.47 8.18
N VAL A 65 2.23 4.51 8.30
CA VAL A 65 1.98 3.21 8.94
C VAL A 65 1.66 3.39 10.43
N GLU A 66 2.43 4.23 11.14
CA GLU A 66 2.18 4.48 12.56
C GLU A 66 0.80 5.12 12.79
N ARG A 67 0.42 6.08 11.94
CA ARG A 67 -0.92 6.68 12.00
C ARG A 67 -2.03 5.67 11.69
N ALA A 68 -1.84 4.80 10.70
CA ALA A 68 -2.81 3.75 10.36
C ALA A 68 -3.01 2.78 11.54
N ARG A 69 -1.92 2.31 12.16
CA ARG A 69 -1.95 1.43 13.33
C ARG A 69 -2.70 2.06 14.51
N ALA A 70 -2.45 3.34 14.79
CA ALA A 70 -3.13 4.05 15.87
C ALA A 70 -4.64 4.19 15.65
N ALA A 71 -5.10 4.21 14.39
CA ALA A 71 -6.52 4.27 14.05
C ALA A 71 -7.24 2.91 14.17
N THR A 72 -6.52 1.80 13.97
CA THR A 72 -7.06 0.43 14.09
C THR A 72 -7.00 -0.13 15.51
N ALA A 73 -6.18 0.46 16.39
CA ALA A 73 -6.09 0.08 17.81
C ALA A 73 -7.25 0.62 18.67
N ARG A 74 -8.26 1.23 18.06
CA ARG A 74 -9.51 1.69 18.68
C ARG A 74 -10.67 0.86 18.16
#